data_AF-A0A816D014-F1
#
_entry.id   AF-A0A816D014-F1
#
_cell.length_a   1.000
_cell.length_b   1.000
_cell.length_c   1.000
_cell.angle_alpha   90.00
_cell.angle_beta   90.00
_cell.angle_gamma   90.00
#
_symmetry.space_group_name_H-M   'P 1'
#
loop_
_entity.id
_entity.type
_entity.pdbx_description
1 polymer ?
#
loop_
_entity_poly.entity_id
_entity_poly.type
_entity_poly.pdbx_seq_one_letter_code
_entity_poly.pdbx_strand_id
1 'polypeptide(L)'
;MNNTTTTYSLNTNNLPEDVLSYTDDKFYNFIREVLGQSAADLLNIQTTNNVPSFLLSDDVCDITEHAVEPEEIDVLREKISFAFRYGTYHVKIGIRNNFRYLNKLLSAKLEEENNKKNEIQKKQQQKSIQLHRH
;
A
#
# COMPACT_ATOMS: atom_id res chain seq x y z
N MET A 1 -0.68 -28.06 19.60
CA MET A 1 0.24 -26.91 19.59
C MET A 1 -0.58 -25.69 19.24
N ASN A 2 -0.80 -24.79 20.20
CA ASN A 2 -1.62 -23.60 19.98
C ASN A 2 -0.69 -22.50 19.46
N ASN A 3 -0.78 -22.20 18.16
CA ASN A 3 -0.07 -21.09 17.55
C ASN A 3 -0.66 -19.78 18.08
N THR A 4 0.03 -19.16 19.02
CA THR A 4 -0.24 -17.80 19.49
C THR A 4 0.26 -16.84 18.42
N THR A 5 -0.62 -16.48 17.48
CA THR A 5 -0.36 -15.39 16.54
C THR A 5 -0.27 -14.09 17.36
N THR A 6 0.93 -13.59 17.59
CA THR A 6 1.14 -12.26 18.16
C THR A 6 0.49 -11.24 17.21
N THR A 7 -0.65 -10.69 17.62
CA THR A 7 -1.31 -9.60 16.91
C THR A 7 -0.50 -8.32 17.11
N TYR A 8 0.48 -8.10 16.23
CA TYR A 8 1.09 -6.78 16.10
C TYR A 8 0.03 -5.82 15.57
N SER A 9 -0.48 -4.93 16.44
CA SER A 9 -1.36 -3.85 16.00
C SER A 9 -0.58 -2.89 15.11
N LEU A 10 -1.00 -2.73 13.86
CA LEU A 10 -0.41 -1.75 12.95
C LEU A 10 -0.71 -0.35 13.49
N ASN A 11 0.32 0.47 13.63
CA ASN A 11 0.18 1.84 14.11
C ASN A 11 0.08 2.81 12.93
N THR A 12 -1.14 3.26 12.63
CA THR A 12 -1.46 4.18 11.53
C THR A 12 -1.25 5.66 11.89
N ASN A 13 -0.88 5.97 13.14
CA ASN A 13 -0.78 7.37 13.62
C ASN A 13 0.32 8.17 12.94
N ASN A 14 1.31 7.49 12.36
CA ASN A 14 2.39 8.13 11.61
C ASN A 14 2.03 8.40 10.14
N LEU A 15 0.86 7.95 9.68
CA LEU A 15 0.37 8.27 8.34
C LEU A 15 -0.30 9.65 8.32
N PRO A 16 -0.08 10.45 7.27
CA PRO A 16 -0.84 11.67 7.03
C PRO A 16 -2.35 11.42 7.08
N GLU A 17 -3.12 12.40 7.57
CA GLU A 17 -4.57 12.25 7.68
C GLU A 17 -5.25 12.02 6.33
N ASP A 18 -4.73 12.65 5.28
CA ASP A 18 -5.28 12.63 3.93
C ASP A 18 -4.62 11.59 3.01
N VAL A 19 -3.79 10.68 3.56
CA VAL A 19 -2.97 9.73 2.78
C VAL A 19 -3.78 8.90 1.79
N LEU A 20 -5.02 8.52 2.14
CA LEU A 20 -5.89 7.70 1.28
C LEU A 20 -6.35 8.43 0.01
N SER A 21 -6.18 9.74 -0.05
CA SER A 21 -6.51 10.58 -1.21
C SER A 21 -5.31 10.87 -2.12
N TYR A 22 -4.13 10.31 -1.84
CA TYR A 22 -2.92 10.66 -2.59
C TYR A 22 -2.99 10.09 -4.01
N THR A 23 -2.73 10.96 -4.98
CA THR A 23 -2.64 10.66 -6.41
C THR A 23 -1.40 11.30 -7.02
N ASP A 24 -0.98 10.76 -8.17
CA ASP A 24 0.08 11.25 -9.05
C ASP A 24 1.35 11.63 -8.27
N ASP A 25 1.84 12.86 -8.44
CA ASP A 25 3.07 13.32 -7.79
C ASP A 25 3.03 13.20 -6.28
N LYS A 26 1.86 13.45 -5.65
CA LYS A 26 1.71 13.35 -4.20
C LYS A 26 1.85 11.91 -3.74
N PHE A 27 1.25 10.98 -4.50
CA PHE A 27 1.43 9.55 -4.26
C PHE A 27 2.89 9.13 -4.43
N TYR A 28 3.53 9.49 -5.53
CA TYR A 28 4.94 9.11 -5.75
C TYR A 28 5.90 9.74 -4.75
N ASN A 29 5.68 10.99 -4.33
CA ASN A 29 6.44 11.65 -3.27
C ASN A 29 6.35 10.85 -1.96
N PHE A 30 5.14 10.46 -1.57
CA PHE A 30 4.91 9.65 -0.37
C PHE A 30 5.61 8.28 -0.46
N ILE A 31 5.51 7.58 -1.61
CA ILE A 31 6.21 6.31 -1.80
C ILE A 31 7.73 6.50 -1.71
N ARG A 32 8.28 7.57 -2.29
CA ARG A 32 9.72 7.88 -2.20
C ARG A 32 10.18 8.09 -0.77
N GLU A 33 9.38 8.78 0.03
CA GLU A 33 9.70 9.04 1.45
C GLU A 33 9.62 7.76 2.30
N VAL A 34 8.64 6.89 2.05
CA VAL A 34 8.39 5.71 2.90
C VAL A 34 9.19 4.48 2.45
N LEU A 35 9.29 4.25 1.14
CA LEU A 35 9.84 3.02 0.55
C LEU A 35 11.11 3.27 -0.26
N GLY A 36 11.45 4.53 -0.54
CA GLY A 36 12.62 4.92 -1.33
C GLY A 36 12.34 5.03 -2.83
N GLN A 37 13.32 5.61 -3.54
CA GLN A 37 13.21 5.93 -4.97
C GLN A 37 12.83 4.71 -5.83
N SER A 38 13.50 3.58 -5.65
CA SER A 38 13.26 2.39 -6.48
C SER A 38 11.84 1.83 -6.34
N ALA A 39 11.21 1.99 -5.18
CA ALA A 39 9.82 1.58 -4.99
C ALA A 39 8.86 2.50 -5.78
N ALA A 40 9.13 3.80 -5.80
CA ALA A 40 8.33 4.74 -6.58
C ALA A 40 8.50 4.52 -8.09
N ASP A 41 9.74 4.27 -8.54
CA ASP A 41 10.03 3.93 -9.94
C ASP A 41 9.25 2.68 -10.37
N LEU A 42 9.22 1.64 -9.52
CA LEU A 42 8.50 0.40 -9.78
C LEU A 42 6.99 0.62 -9.98
N LEU A 43 6.39 1.45 -9.12
CA LEU A 43 4.96 1.76 -9.23
C LEU A 43 4.66 2.65 -10.43
N ASN A 44 5.57 3.56 -10.78
CA ASN A 44 5.43 4.43 -11.95
C ASN A 44 5.45 3.62 -13.26
N ILE A 45 6.37 2.65 -13.39
CA ILE A 45 6.41 1.72 -14.53
C ILE A 45 5.10 0.95 -14.65
N GLN A 46 4.52 0.55 -13.51
CA GLN A 46 3.23 -0.15 -13.46
C GLN A 46 2.01 0.78 -13.53
N THR A 47 2.23 2.08 -13.80
CA THR A 47 1.20 3.13 -13.83
C THR A 47 0.29 3.16 -12.59
N THR A 48 0.80 2.66 -11.46
CA THR A 48 0.14 2.71 -10.16
C THR A 48 0.42 4.07 -9.55
N ASN A 49 -0.50 5.01 -9.75
CA ASN A 49 -0.32 6.41 -9.40
C ASN A 49 -1.22 6.89 -8.25
N ASN A 50 -1.89 6.00 -7.53
CA ASN A 50 -2.78 6.39 -6.44
C ASN A 50 -2.94 5.28 -5.39
N VAL A 51 -3.35 5.65 -4.18
CA VAL A 51 -3.53 4.70 -3.07
C VAL A 51 -4.57 3.61 -3.35
N PRO A 52 -5.77 3.91 -3.90
CA PRO A 52 -6.73 2.87 -4.27
C PRO A 52 -6.16 1.80 -5.22
N SER A 53 -5.48 2.21 -6.29
CA SER A 53 -4.83 1.29 -7.24
C SER A 53 -3.75 0.45 -6.55
N PHE A 54 -2.94 1.06 -5.69
CA PHE A 54 -1.92 0.35 -4.90
C PHE A 54 -2.51 -0.70 -3.94
N LEU A 55 -3.65 -0.38 -3.31
CA LEU A 55 -4.34 -1.30 -2.40
C LEU A 55 -4.96 -2.52 -3.12
N LEU A 56 -5.30 -2.36 -4.40
CA LEU A 56 -5.84 -3.44 -5.24
C LEU A 56 -4.76 -4.34 -5.84
N SER A 57 -3.49 -3.95 -5.75
CA SER A 57 -2.38 -4.77 -6.27
C SER A 57 -2.07 -5.94 -5.34
N ASP A 58 -2.13 -7.16 -5.86
CA ASP A 58 -1.78 -8.38 -5.10
C ASP A 58 -0.30 -8.44 -4.74
N ASP A 59 0.58 -8.28 -5.75
CA ASP A 59 2.02 -8.16 -5.54
C ASP A 59 2.69 -7.28 -6.60
N VAL A 60 3.04 -6.06 -6.22
CA VAL A 60 3.68 -5.07 -7.10
C VAL A 60 5.09 -5.49 -7.55
N CYS A 61 5.69 -6.51 -6.94
CA CYS A 61 7.03 -6.98 -7.29
C CYS A 61 7.02 -8.01 -8.42
N ASP A 62 5.88 -8.65 -8.72
CA ASP A 62 5.83 -9.79 -9.63
C ASP A 62 6.27 -9.44 -11.06
N ILE A 63 6.04 -8.19 -11.51
CA ILE A 63 6.51 -7.71 -12.83
C ILE A 63 8.02 -7.84 -13.02
N THR A 64 8.79 -7.80 -11.94
CA THR A 64 10.26 -7.85 -12.02
C THR A 64 10.80 -9.27 -12.13
N GLU A 65 9.98 -10.28 -11.80
CA GLU A 65 10.33 -11.70 -11.86
C GLU A 65 9.90 -12.35 -13.19
N HIS A 66 9.04 -11.66 -13.94
CA HIS A 66 8.68 -12.05 -15.31
C HIS A 66 9.65 -11.43 -16.32
N ALA A 67 10.06 -12.21 -17.32
CA ALA A 67 10.91 -11.78 -18.43
C ALA A 67 10.12 -10.90 -19.43
N VAL A 68 9.63 -9.76 -18.96
CA VAL A 68 9.04 -8.72 -19.82
C VAL A 68 10.16 -7.72 -20.12
N GLU A 69 10.38 -7.50 -21.42
CA GLU A 69 11.45 -6.68 -22.01
C GLU A 69 11.00 -5.22 -22.27
N PRO A 70 10.97 -4.36 -21.25
CA PRO A 70 11.34 -2.97 -21.47
C PRO A 70 12.70 -2.70 -20.81
N GLU A 71 13.60 -2.03 -21.53
CA GLU A 71 14.89 -1.55 -21.01
C GLU A 71 14.72 -0.76 -19.70
N GLU A 72 13.57 -0.10 -19.53
CA GLU A 72 13.20 0.66 -18.33
C GLU A 72 13.15 -0.22 -17.05
N ILE A 73 12.85 -1.51 -17.17
CA ILE A 73 12.77 -2.45 -16.04
C ILE A 73 14.15 -3.00 -15.65
N ASP A 74 15.10 -3.09 -16.58
CA ASP A 74 16.39 -3.74 -16.31
C ASP A 74 17.23 -2.97 -15.29
N VAL A 75 17.29 -1.63 -15.43
CA VAL A 75 17.96 -0.76 -14.46
C VAL A 75 17.32 -0.88 -13.08
N LEU A 76 16.01 -1.09 -13.02
CA LEU A 76 15.29 -1.25 -11.76
C LEU A 76 15.53 -2.63 -11.14
N ARG A 77 15.54 -3.71 -11.95
CA ARG A 77 15.85 -5.08 -11.50
C ARG A 77 17.21 -5.14 -10.82
N GLU A 78 18.24 -4.50 -11.39
CA GLU A 78 19.57 -4.47 -10.77
C GLU A 78 19.57 -3.83 -9.37
N LYS A 79 18.72 -2.82 -9.16
CA LYS A 79 18.60 -2.13 -7.86
C LYS A 79 17.86 -2.97 -6.83
N ILE A 80 16.75 -3.57 -7.21
CA ILE A 80 15.80 -4.18 -6.25
C ILE A 80 15.89 -5.71 -6.14
N SER A 81 16.60 -6.37 -7.05
CA SER A 81 16.68 -7.84 -7.14
C SER A 81 18.10 -8.37 -6.96
N PHE A 82 18.20 -9.67 -6.71
CA PHE A 82 19.42 -10.45 -6.91
C PHE A 82 19.36 -11.09 -8.30
N ALA A 83 20.42 -10.92 -9.09
CA ALA A 83 20.59 -11.63 -10.35
C ALA A 83 21.16 -13.03 -10.07
N PHE A 84 20.55 -14.06 -10.65
CA PHE A 84 21.00 -15.44 -10.55
C PHE A 84 21.68 -15.87 -11.85
N ARG A 85 22.48 -16.95 -11.76
CA ARG A 85 23.01 -17.62 -12.95
C ARG A 85 21.80 -18.01 -13.81
N TYR A 86 21.83 -17.72 -15.11
CA TYR A 86 20.74 -17.90 -16.10
C TYR A 86 19.76 -16.74 -16.29
N GLY A 87 20.04 -15.53 -15.77
CA GLY A 87 19.28 -14.33 -16.12
C GLY A 87 17.91 -14.22 -15.42
N THR A 88 17.69 -15.04 -14.39
CA THR A 88 16.54 -14.89 -13.49
C THR A 88 16.85 -13.85 -12.42
N TYR A 89 15.83 -13.08 -12.06
CA TYR A 89 15.89 -12.07 -11.02
C TYR A 89 14.93 -12.46 -9.89
N HIS A 90 15.38 -12.31 -8.64
CA HIS A 90 14.51 -12.43 -7.48
C HIS A 90 14.55 -11.15 -6.66
N VAL A 91 13.39 -10.57 -6.39
CA VAL A 91 13.31 -9.34 -5.61
C VAL A 91 13.86 -9.56 -4.22
N LYS A 92 14.70 -8.62 -3.74
CA LYS A 92 15.20 -8.62 -2.37
C LYS A 92 14.02 -8.66 -1.41
N ILE A 93 13.99 -9.64 -0.51
CA ILE A 93 12.86 -9.87 0.40
C ILE A 93 12.46 -8.62 1.21
N GLY A 94 13.43 -7.77 1.57
CA GLY A 94 13.17 -6.50 2.24
C GLY A 94 12.26 -5.56 1.43
N ILE A 95 12.45 -5.48 0.11
CA ILE A 95 11.64 -4.64 -0.77
C ILE A 95 10.20 -5.15 -0.80
N ARG A 96 10.01 -6.45 -1.05
CA ARG A 96 8.68 -7.08 -1.07
C ARG A 96 7.97 -6.94 0.28
N ASN A 97 8.69 -7.10 1.38
CA ASN A 97 8.16 -6.90 2.73
C ASN A 97 7.76 -5.45 3.01
N ASN A 98 8.52 -4.46 2.53
CA ASN A 98 8.18 -3.06 2.73
C ASN A 98 6.88 -2.68 2.00
N PHE A 99 6.67 -3.16 0.77
CA PHE A 99 5.39 -2.99 0.06
C PHE A 99 4.23 -3.66 0.79
N ARG A 100 4.39 -4.91 1.21
CA ARG A 100 3.37 -5.63 1.98
C ARG A 100 3.03 -4.93 3.30
N TYR A 101 4.04 -4.40 3.98
CA TYR A 101 3.85 -3.64 5.20
C TYR A 101 3.06 -2.36 4.94
N LEU A 102 3.42 -1.57 3.91
CA LEU A 102 2.71 -0.35 3.55
C LEU A 102 1.26 -0.64 3.12
N ASN A 103 1.01 -1.69 2.32
CA ASN A 103 -0.33 -2.09 1.92
C ASN A 103 -1.20 -2.42 3.15
N LYS A 104 -0.66 -3.20 4.10
CA LYS A 104 -1.34 -3.49 5.37
C LYS A 104 -1.62 -2.23 6.18
N LEU A 105 -0.66 -1.29 6.23
CA LEU A 105 -0.80 -0.05 6.98
C LEU A 105 -1.87 0.88 6.39
N LEU A 106 -1.91 1.01 5.07
CA LEU A 106 -2.93 1.78 4.35
C LEU A 106 -4.31 1.11 4.42
N SER A 107 -4.37 -0.22 4.37
CA SER A 107 -5.60 -0.99 4.58
C SER A 107 -6.18 -0.75 5.97
N ALA A 108 -5.35 -0.80 7.01
CA ALA A 108 -5.77 -0.49 8.38
C ALA A 108 -6.29 0.96 8.49
N LYS A 109 -5.62 1.93 7.85
CA LYS A 109 -6.08 3.33 7.81
C LYS A 109 -7.45 3.47 7.13
N LEU A 110 -7.67 2.75 6.03
CA LEU A 110 -8.95 2.73 5.32
C LEU A 110 -10.08 2.15 6.19
N GLU A 111 -9.80 1.05 6.91
CA GLU A 111 -10.76 0.47 7.85
C GLU A 111 -11.12 1.45 8.99
N GLU A 112 -10.13 2.16 9.55
CA GLU A 112 -10.37 3.19 10.57
C GLU A 112 -11.29 4.30 10.06
N GLU A 113 -11.07 4.81 8.85
CA GLU A 113 -11.93 5.84 8.26
C GLU A 113 -13.35 5.34 8.00
N ASN A 114 -13.49 4.11 7.51
CA ASN A 114 -14.79 3.50 7.29
C ASN A 114 -15.57 3.31 8.60
N ASN A 115 -14.88 2.88 9.66
CA ASN A 115 -15.47 2.74 10.99
C ASN A 115 -15.94 4.11 11.53
N LYS A 116 -15.11 5.15 11.41
CA LYS A 116 -15.50 6.52 11.80
C LYS A 116 -16.74 7.01 11.04
N LYS A 117 -16.79 6.82 9.72
CA LYS A 117 -17.94 7.17 8.88
C LYS A 117 -19.22 6.45 9.33
N ASN A 118 -19.12 5.15 9.62
CA ASN A 118 -20.24 4.34 10.08
C ASN A 118 -20.77 4.79 11.45
N GLU A 119 -19.89 5.16 12.38
CA GLU A 119 -20.30 5.70 13.69
C GLU A 119 -21.02 7.04 13.59
N ILE A 120 -20.55 7.94 12.72
CA ILE A 120 -21.18 9.23 12.47
C ILE A 120 -22.59 9.03 11.89
N GLN A 121 -22.74 8.12 10.92
CA GLN A 121 -24.05 7.82 10.33
C GLN A 121 -25.03 7.24 11.36
N LYS A 122 -24.58 6.32 12.23
CA LYS A 122 -25.42 5.78 13.32
C LYS A 122 -25.89 6.87 14.29
N LYS A 123 -25.01 7.79 14.68
CA LYS A 123 -25.35 8.92 15.58
C LYS A 123 -26.34 9.89 14.92
N GLN A 124 -26.23 10.14 13.61
CA GLN A 124 -27.16 10.98 12.87
C GLN A 124 -28.55 10.35 12.76
N GLN A 125 -28.65 9.05 12.47
CA GLN A 125 -29.93 8.33 12.44
C GLN A 125 -30.64 8.32 13.81
N GLN A 126 -29.89 8.18 14.90
CA GLN A 126 -30.48 8.23 16.25
C GLN A 126 -31.05 9.61 16.59
N LYS A 127 -30.36 10.69 16.19
CA LYS A 127 -30.86 12.07 16.38
C LYS A 127 -32.12 12.35 15.57
N SER A 128 -32.19 11.92 14.31
CA SER A 128 -33.38 12.15 13.48
C SER A 128 -34.62 11.41 14.01
N ILE A 129 -34.44 10.20 14.56
CA ILE A 129 -35.51 9.45 15.22
C ILE A 129 -36.02 10.16 16.49
N GLN A 130 -35.13 10.76 17.29
CA GLN A 130 -35.51 11.49 18.49
C GLN A 130 -36.26 12.80 18.17
N LEU A 131 -35.90 13.49 17.10
CA LEU A 131 -36.55 14.73 16.64
C LEU A 131 -37.98 14.53 16.11
N HIS A 132 -38.33 13.34 15.60
CA HIS A 132 -39.69 13.04 15.10
C HIS A 132 -40.63 12.45 16.17
N ARG A 133 -40.17 12.29 17.42
CA ARG A 133 -40.99 11.79 18.54
C ARG A 133 -41.51 12.89 19.46
N HIS A 134 -41.21 14.16 19.14
CA HIS A 134 -41.74 15.35 19.80
C HIS A 134 -42.63 16.12 18.82
#